data_AF-A0A2E4JLF5-F1
#
_entry.id   AF-A0A2E4JLF5-F1
#
_cell.length_a   1.000
_cell.length_b   1.000
_cell.length_c   1.000
_cell.angle_alpha   90.00
_cell.angle_beta   90.00
_cell.angle_gamma   90.00
#
_symmetry.space_group_name_H-M   'P 1'
#
loop_
_entity.id
_entity.type
_entity.pdbx_description
1 polymer ?
#
loop_
_entity_poly.entity_id
_entity_poly.type
_entity_poly.pdbx_seq_one_letter_code
_entity_poly.pdbx_strand_id
1 'polypeptide(L)'
;MNSNSENSNFIGISIPVRTLQVSYASNLLRVIQAAIRELAQSSNQTNQLLSEKPSPVLSSIITFSDEQSIIRLFFTRSDSQDDLSELTEEIGKTFLNSFREFLSGNSQSSLFGFNVPENRSQHDSSLHKRYSQVSGLLKRYPGTSLSHSGVSITFTKDGFGVY
;
A
#
# COMPACT_ATOMS: atom_id res chain seq x y z
N MET A 1 -0.44 7.84 26.13
CA MET A 1 -0.15 6.47 25.64
C MET A 1 0.07 6.59 24.15
N ASN A 2 1.26 6.20 23.67
CA ASN A 2 1.73 6.46 22.31
C ASN A 2 0.94 5.63 21.29
N SER A 3 0.04 6.27 20.55
CA SER A 3 -0.70 5.72 19.42
C SER A 3 0.17 5.40 18.19
N ASN A 4 1.49 5.56 18.28
CA ASN A 4 2.42 5.31 17.19
C ASN A 4 2.90 3.85 17.08
N SER A 5 2.72 3.02 18.11
CA SER A 5 3.18 1.61 18.09
C SER A 5 2.17 0.62 17.52
N GLU A 6 0.92 1.02 17.27
CA GLU A 6 -0.10 0.09 16.70
C GLU A 6 -0.10 0.07 15.16
N ASN A 7 0.45 1.11 14.51
CA ASN A 7 0.40 1.27 13.05
C ASN A 7 1.61 0.69 12.29
N SER A 8 2.55 0.04 12.98
CA SER A 8 3.68 -0.68 12.36
C SER A 8 3.33 -2.10 11.94
N ASN A 9 2.28 -2.70 12.52
CA ASN A 9 1.99 -4.12 12.35
C ASN A 9 1.16 -4.43 11.12
N PHE A 10 0.72 -3.42 10.36
CA PHE A 10 -0.04 -3.61 9.13
C PHE A 10 0.19 -2.46 8.15
N ILE A 11 -0.06 -2.72 6.87
CA ILE A 11 -0.25 -1.70 5.84
C ILE A 11 -1.74 -1.38 5.81
N GLY A 12 -2.09 -0.15 6.14
CA GLY A 12 -3.47 0.31 6.28
C GLY A 12 -3.96 1.04 5.03
N ILE A 13 -5.13 0.67 4.53
CA ILE A 13 -5.84 1.41 3.48
C ILE A 13 -7.16 1.90 4.08
N SER A 14 -7.32 3.21 4.24
CA SER A 14 -8.60 3.79 4.62
C SER A 14 -9.32 4.32 3.39
N ILE A 15 -10.58 3.98 3.20
CA ILE A 15 -11.40 4.38 2.06
C ILE A 15 -12.66 5.06 2.60
N PRO A 16 -12.96 6.31 2.21
CA PRO A 16 -14.03 7.13 2.81
C PRO A 16 -15.43 6.75 2.29
N VAL A 17 -15.73 5.45 2.26
CA VAL A 17 -17.04 4.92 1.93
C VAL A 17 -17.38 3.77 2.87
N ARG A 18 -18.66 3.66 3.22
CA ARG A 18 -19.18 2.60 4.11
C ARG A 18 -19.18 1.21 3.47
N THR A 19 -19.36 1.15 2.16
CA THR A 19 -19.52 -0.10 1.42
C THR A 19 -18.61 -0.12 0.21
N LEU A 20 -17.75 -1.13 0.14
CA LEU A 20 -16.89 -1.36 -1.01
C LEU A 20 -17.55 -2.34 -1.97
N GLN A 21 -17.49 -2.04 -3.26
CA GLN A 21 -17.81 -3.05 -4.27
C GLN A 21 -16.83 -4.20 -4.14
N VAL A 22 -17.33 -5.44 -4.06
CA VAL A 22 -16.48 -6.64 -3.95
C VAL A 22 -15.44 -6.70 -5.07
N SER A 23 -15.84 -6.33 -6.30
CA SER A 23 -14.95 -6.25 -7.46
C SER A 23 -13.82 -5.24 -7.28
N TYR A 24 -14.10 -4.09 -6.66
CA TYR A 24 -13.10 -3.09 -6.34
C TYR A 24 -12.11 -3.61 -5.28
N ALA A 25 -12.61 -4.10 -4.15
CA ALA A 25 -11.78 -4.62 -3.07
C ALA A 25 -10.89 -5.78 -3.56
N SER A 26 -11.48 -6.71 -4.34
CA SER A 26 -10.76 -7.84 -4.91
C SER A 26 -9.65 -7.40 -5.87
N ASN A 27 -9.92 -6.41 -6.72
CA ASN A 27 -8.93 -5.90 -7.65
C ASN A 27 -7.80 -5.15 -6.91
N LEU A 28 -8.15 -4.32 -5.93
CA LEU A 28 -7.19 -3.61 -5.10
C LEU A 28 -6.24 -4.58 -4.38
N LEU A 29 -6.77 -5.60 -3.72
CA LEU A 29 -5.98 -6.62 -3.03
C LEU A 29 -5.04 -7.35 -4.00
N ARG A 30 -5.52 -7.76 -5.17
CA ARG A 30 -4.70 -8.45 -6.18
C ARG A 30 -3.56 -7.59 -6.70
N VAL A 31 -3.83 -6.31 -7.00
CA VAL A 31 -2.81 -5.40 -7.53
C VAL A 31 -1.78 -5.08 -6.45
N ILE A 32 -2.19 -4.88 -5.20
CA ILE A 32 -1.25 -4.66 -4.07
C ILE A 32 -0.40 -5.90 -3.80
N GLN A 33 -1.02 -7.10 -3.79
CA GLN A 33 -0.28 -8.35 -3.65
C GLN A 33 0.77 -8.53 -4.75
N ALA A 34 0.41 -8.22 -6.00
CA ALA A 34 1.36 -8.25 -7.11
C ALA A 34 2.48 -7.22 -6.95
N ALA A 35 2.15 -5.98 -6.54
CA ALA A 35 3.14 -4.94 -6.30
C ALA A 35 4.14 -5.33 -5.20
N ILE A 36 3.66 -5.86 -4.07
CA ILE A 36 4.51 -6.32 -2.97
C ILE A 36 5.40 -7.48 -3.41
N ARG A 37 4.86 -8.44 -4.19
CA ARG A 37 5.65 -9.56 -4.70
C ARG A 37 6.74 -9.11 -5.67
N GLU A 38 6.41 -8.23 -6.60
CA GLU A 38 7.36 -7.69 -7.58
C GLU A 38 8.43 -6.80 -6.90
N LEU A 39 8.04 -6.05 -5.86
CA LEU A 39 8.98 -5.31 -5.02
C LEU A 39 9.94 -6.27 -4.31
N ALA A 40 9.43 -7.36 -3.74
CA ALA A 40 10.28 -8.33 -3.06
C ALA A 40 11.28 -9.00 -4.02
N GLN A 41 10.90 -9.23 -5.27
CA GLN A 41 11.83 -9.73 -6.29
C GLN A 41 12.92 -8.72 -6.68
N SER A 42 12.69 -7.43 -6.45
CA SER A 42 13.66 -6.37 -6.76
C SER A 42 14.76 -6.19 -5.71
N SER A 43 14.62 -6.82 -4.52
CA SER A 43 15.60 -6.71 -3.43
C SER A 43 15.94 -8.08 -2.83
N ASN A 44 17.23 -8.36 -2.66
CA ASN A 44 17.69 -9.65 -2.11
C ASN A 44 17.20 -9.88 -0.67
N GLN A 45 17.10 -8.83 0.14
CA GLN A 45 16.69 -8.90 1.54
C GLN A 45 15.22 -9.31 1.67
N THR A 46 14.30 -8.56 1.02
CA THR A 46 12.87 -8.89 1.06
C THR A 46 12.54 -10.21 0.34
N ASN A 47 13.31 -10.58 -0.69
CA ASN A 47 13.16 -11.90 -1.33
C ASN A 47 13.51 -13.05 -0.38
N GLN A 48 14.58 -12.91 0.42
CA GLN A 48 14.97 -13.92 1.40
C GLN A 48 13.86 -14.10 2.45
N LEU A 49 13.33 -13.00 2.99
CA LEU A 49 12.26 -13.04 3.97
C LEU A 49 10.98 -13.73 3.45
N LEU A 50 10.59 -13.49 2.20
CA LEU A 50 9.44 -14.17 1.59
C LEU A 50 9.71 -15.64 1.21
N SER A 51 10.98 -16.04 1.16
CA SER A 51 11.41 -17.40 0.82
C SER A 51 11.58 -18.31 2.04
N GLU A 52 11.41 -17.76 3.25
CA GLU A 52 11.44 -18.54 4.49
C GLU A 52 10.37 -19.65 4.47
N LYS A 53 10.66 -20.76 5.16
CA LYS A 53 9.74 -21.89 5.28
C LYS A 53 9.25 -22.01 6.71
N PRO A 54 7.94 -22.13 6.94
CA PRO A 54 6.85 -22.12 5.96
C PRO A 54 6.62 -20.70 5.39
N SER A 55 6.21 -20.63 4.12
CA SER A 55 6.16 -19.37 3.39
C SER A 55 5.17 -18.37 4.02
N PRO A 56 5.57 -17.10 4.20
CA PRO A 56 4.67 -16.05 4.62
C PRO A 56 3.49 -15.86 3.66
N VAL A 57 2.33 -15.56 4.21
CA VAL A 57 1.10 -15.25 3.46
C VAL A 57 0.69 -13.82 3.77
N LEU A 58 0.43 -13.01 2.72
CA LEU A 58 -0.16 -11.69 2.91
C LEU A 58 -1.67 -11.83 3.17
N SER A 59 -2.03 -11.69 4.43
CA SER A 59 -3.39 -11.72 4.94
C SER A 59 -4.03 -10.33 4.92
N SER A 60 -5.36 -10.30 4.87
CA SER A 60 -6.11 -9.04 4.89
C SER A 60 -7.35 -9.13 5.77
N ILE A 61 -7.57 -8.09 6.58
CA ILE A 61 -8.82 -7.89 7.32
C ILE A 61 -9.48 -6.63 6.78
N ILE A 62 -10.77 -6.71 6.46
CA ILE A 62 -11.58 -5.56 6.06
C ILE A 62 -12.58 -5.27 7.17
N THR A 63 -12.51 -4.07 7.73
CA THR A 63 -13.49 -3.58 8.70
C THR A 63 -14.29 -2.43 8.11
N PHE A 64 -15.56 -2.36 8.49
CA PHE A 64 -16.48 -1.33 8.05
C PHE A 64 -16.90 -0.50 9.25
N SER A 65 -16.88 0.81 9.08
CA SER A 65 -17.42 1.78 10.03
C SER A 65 -18.44 2.67 9.34
N ASP A 66 -19.12 3.52 10.12
CA ASP A 66 -20.11 4.46 9.60
C ASP A 66 -19.53 5.51 8.64
N GLU A 67 -18.23 5.70 8.55
CA GLU A 67 -17.67 6.76 7.68
C GLU A 67 -16.65 6.24 6.68
N GLN A 68 -16.06 5.07 6.96
CA GLN A 68 -14.97 4.53 6.17
C GLN A 68 -14.89 3.00 6.24
N SER A 69 -14.28 2.43 5.21
CA SER A 69 -13.83 1.05 5.17
C SER A 69 -12.32 1.02 5.37
N ILE A 70 -11.83 0.15 6.24
CA ILE A 70 -10.40 0.00 6.52
C ILE A 70 -9.97 -1.40 6.08
N ILE A 71 -8.95 -1.46 5.24
CA ILE A 71 -8.27 -2.70 4.86
C ILE A 71 -6.92 -2.72 5.58
N ARG A 72 -6.69 -3.75 6.39
CA ARG A 72 -5.39 -4.00 7.03
C ARG A 72 -4.73 -5.17 6.32
N LEU A 73 -3.49 -4.98 5.89
CA LEU A 73 -2.67 -6.02 5.26
C LEU A 73 -1.48 -6.35 6.16
N PHE A 74 -1.23 -7.62 6.40
CA PHE A 74 -0.15 -8.08 7.26
C PHE A 74 0.27 -9.50 6.87
N PHE A 75 1.51 -9.87 7.18
CA PHE A 75 2.00 -11.21 6.91
C PHE A 75 1.70 -12.14 8.07
N THR A 76 1.28 -13.37 7.75
CA THR A 76 1.13 -14.47 8.71
C THR A 76 1.93 -15.69 8.27
N ARG A 77 2.30 -16.56 9.21
CA ARG A 77 2.83 -17.89 8.88
C ARG A 77 1.72 -18.78 8.33
N SER A 78 2.00 -19.51 7.24
CA SER A 78 0.99 -20.35 6.58
C SER A 78 0.53 -21.56 7.40
N ASP A 79 1.33 -22.03 8.37
CA ASP A 79 1.05 -23.20 9.20
C ASP A 79 0.35 -22.87 10.52
N SER A 80 0.71 -21.73 11.15
CA SER A 80 0.20 -21.35 12.47
C SER A 80 -0.73 -20.13 12.47
N GLN A 81 -0.78 -19.36 11.37
CA GLN A 81 -1.42 -18.04 11.31
C GLN A 81 -0.82 -17.02 12.28
N ASP A 82 0.39 -17.27 12.81
CA ASP A 82 1.08 -16.30 13.66
C ASP A 82 1.44 -15.05 12.84
N ASP A 83 1.20 -13.87 13.41
CA ASP A 83 1.54 -12.60 12.80
C ASP A 83 3.06 -12.44 12.67
N LEU A 84 3.52 -12.16 11.46
CA LEU A 84 4.89 -11.83 11.13
C LEU A 84 5.06 -10.31 11.12
N SER A 85 5.03 -9.72 12.33
CA SER A 85 5.04 -8.26 12.51
C SER A 85 6.31 -7.60 11.96
N GLU A 86 7.49 -8.19 12.23
CA GLU A 86 8.78 -7.68 11.71
C GLU A 86 8.81 -7.69 10.17
N LEU A 87 8.34 -8.77 9.55
CA LEU A 87 8.22 -8.86 8.09
C LEU A 87 7.25 -7.82 7.53
N THR A 88 6.13 -7.61 8.22
CA THR A 88 5.12 -6.63 7.83
C THR A 88 5.67 -5.21 7.93
N GLU A 89 6.45 -4.90 8.96
CA GLU A 89 7.13 -3.62 9.12
C GLU A 89 8.15 -3.39 8.01
N GLU A 90 9.02 -4.36 7.75
CA GLU A 90 10.08 -4.20 6.75
C GLU A 90 9.52 -4.04 5.34
N ILE A 91 8.61 -4.94 4.93
CA ILE A 91 7.99 -4.87 3.61
C ILE A 91 7.08 -3.66 3.50
N GLY A 92 6.29 -3.35 4.54
CA GLY A 92 5.39 -2.20 4.56
C GLY A 92 6.15 -0.88 4.37
N LYS A 93 7.25 -0.69 5.11
CA LYS A 93 8.10 0.49 4.99
C LYS A 93 8.74 0.59 3.60
N THR A 94 9.27 -0.52 3.09
CA THR A 94 9.90 -0.57 1.76
C THR A 94 8.89 -0.27 0.66
N PHE A 95 7.70 -0.88 0.73
CA PHE A 95 6.62 -0.66 -0.22
C PHE A 95 6.14 0.79 -0.21
N LEU A 96 5.86 1.36 0.96
CA LEU A 96 5.34 2.72 1.03
C LEU A 96 6.38 3.76 0.58
N ASN A 97 7.66 3.57 0.90
CA ASN A 97 8.74 4.45 0.45
C ASN A 97 8.94 4.36 -1.06
N SER A 98 9.06 3.14 -1.61
CA SER A 98 9.23 2.93 -3.05
C SER A 98 8.02 3.44 -3.84
N PHE A 99 6.81 3.24 -3.32
CA PHE A 99 5.59 3.77 -3.95
C PHE A 99 5.54 5.30 -3.89
N ARG A 100 5.94 5.92 -2.77
CA ARG A 100 6.07 7.38 -2.65
C ARG A 100 7.08 7.93 -3.64
N GLU A 101 8.23 7.30 -3.80
CA GLU A 101 9.25 7.68 -4.78
C GLU A 101 8.73 7.59 -6.20
N PHE A 102 8.03 6.51 -6.55
CA PHE A 102 7.35 6.38 -7.83
C PHE A 102 6.35 7.50 -8.07
N LEU A 103 5.52 7.83 -7.07
CA LEU A 103 4.55 8.92 -7.19
C LEU A 103 5.24 10.28 -7.32
N SER A 104 6.33 10.50 -6.57
CA SER A 104 7.05 11.79 -6.51
C SER A 104 7.90 12.05 -7.74
N GLY A 105 8.62 11.03 -8.22
CA GLY A 105 9.44 11.10 -9.45
C GLY A 105 8.61 11.29 -10.72
N ASN A 106 7.32 10.98 -10.63
CA ASN A 106 6.33 11.27 -11.65
C ASN A 106 5.43 12.43 -11.24
N SER A 107 5.86 13.41 -10.44
CA SER A 107 4.97 14.51 -10.04
C SER A 107 5.61 15.89 -10.04
N GLN A 108 4.77 16.89 -10.31
CA GLN A 108 5.06 18.30 -10.04
C GLN A 108 4.22 18.78 -8.86
N SER A 109 4.82 19.60 -8.00
CA SER A 109 4.12 20.24 -6.88
C SER A 109 3.04 21.18 -7.41
N SER A 110 1.80 20.97 -7.00
CA SER A 110 0.69 21.90 -7.23
C SER A 110 0.85 23.16 -6.40
N LEU A 111 0.28 24.27 -6.89
CA LEU A 111 0.13 25.52 -6.13
C LEU A 111 -0.70 25.35 -4.85
N PHE A 112 -1.43 24.23 -4.71
CA PHE A 112 -2.31 23.94 -3.58
C PHE A 112 -1.77 22.86 -2.63
N GLY A 113 -0.46 22.56 -2.66
CA GLY A 113 0.19 21.70 -1.67
C GLY A 113 0.02 20.20 -1.87
N PHE A 114 -0.49 19.76 -3.02
CA PHE A 114 -0.54 18.34 -3.43
C PHE A 114 0.31 18.10 -4.68
N ASN A 115 0.71 16.86 -4.91
CA ASN A 115 1.51 16.49 -6.06
C ASN A 115 0.61 16.05 -7.22
N VAL A 116 0.84 16.61 -8.42
CA VAL A 116 0.13 16.27 -9.65
C VAL A 116 1.01 15.35 -10.48
N PRO A 117 0.50 14.21 -10.99
CA PRO A 117 1.29 13.33 -11.84
C PRO A 117 1.80 14.06 -13.11
N GLU A 118 3.11 14.13 -13.29
CA GLU A 118 3.77 14.50 -14.54
C GLU A 118 3.73 13.29 -15.48
N ASN A 119 3.24 13.50 -16.70
CA ASN A 119 3.08 12.45 -17.70
C ASN A 119 4.44 12.15 -18.37
N ARG A 120 5.43 11.72 -17.57
CA ARG A 120 6.73 11.27 -18.09
C ARG A 120 6.64 9.78 -18.37
N SER A 121 6.41 9.45 -19.63
CA SER A 121 6.69 8.13 -20.17
C SER A 121 8.19 7.85 -19.97
N GLN A 122 8.57 7.02 -18.98
CA GLN A 122 9.71 6.08 -19.01
C GLN A 122 10.17 5.67 -17.61
N HIS A 123 9.71 4.49 -17.18
CA HIS A 123 10.59 3.38 -16.80
C HIS A 123 9.72 2.13 -16.69
N ASP A 124 9.84 1.26 -17.69
CA ASP A 124 8.89 0.19 -18.02
C ASP A 124 9.10 -1.06 -17.15
N SER A 125 9.37 -0.90 -15.85
CA SER A 125 9.45 -2.03 -14.92
C SER A 125 8.04 -2.55 -14.65
N SER A 126 7.90 -3.88 -14.47
CA SER A 126 6.62 -4.47 -14.09
C SER A 126 6.07 -3.80 -12.82
N LEU A 127 6.96 -3.47 -11.86
CA LEU A 127 6.61 -2.83 -10.60
C LEU A 127 6.01 -1.44 -10.80
N HIS A 128 6.55 -0.61 -11.70
CA HIS A 128 5.96 0.69 -12.02
C HIS A 128 4.56 0.57 -12.63
N LYS A 129 4.31 -0.46 -13.45
CA LYS A 129 2.95 -0.75 -13.95
C LYS A 129 2.01 -1.09 -12.80
N ARG A 130 2.47 -1.88 -11.82
CA ARG A 130 1.69 -2.17 -10.60
C ARG A 130 1.41 -0.92 -9.80
N TYR A 131 2.41 -0.08 -9.57
CA TYR A 131 2.21 1.18 -8.84
C TYR A 131 1.24 2.13 -9.55
N SER A 132 1.28 2.22 -10.87
CA SER A 132 0.28 2.97 -11.63
C SER A 132 -1.14 2.41 -11.42
N GLN A 133 -1.29 1.07 -11.46
CA GLN A 133 -2.57 0.41 -11.16
C GLN A 133 -3.05 0.65 -9.73
N VAL A 134 -2.16 0.55 -8.72
CA VAL A 134 -2.46 0.86 -7.31
C VAL A 134 -2.96 2.29 -7.21
N SER A 135 -2.21 3.27 -7.74
CA SER A 135 -2.56 4.69 -7.70
C SER A 135 -3.93 4.95 -8.33
N GLY A 136 -4.22 4.37 -9.50
CA GLY A 136 -5.52 4.49 -10.16
C GLY A 136 -6.67 3.92 -9.32
N LEU A 137 -6.46 2.80 -8.63
CA LEU A 137 -7.46 2.22 -7.74
C LEU A 137 -7.67 3.03 -6.46
N LEU A 138 -6.60 3.56 -5.86
CA LEU A 138 -6.71 4.39 -4.66
C LEU A 138 -7.38 5.74 -4.96
N LYS A 139 -7.17 6.32 -6.15
CA LYS A 139 -7.85 7.55 -6.59
C LYS A 139 -9.34 7.37 -6.91
N ARG A 140 -9.83 6.13 -7.06
CA ARG A 140 -11.24 5.85 -7.39
C ARG A 140 -12.19 6.43 -6.34
N TYR A 141 -11.77 6.46 -5.08
CA TYR A 141 -12.48 7.10 -3.98
C TYR A 141 -11.60 8.22 -3.41
N PRO A 142 -11.81 9.49 -3.81
CA PRO A 142 -11.05 10.61 -3.27
C PRO A 142 -11.13 10.67 -1.75
N GLY A 143 -10.00 10.89 -1.09
CA GLY A 143 -9.83 10.77 0.37
C GLY A 143 -9.32 9.40 0.83
N THR A 144 -9.14 8.43 -0.07
CA THR A 144 -8.49 7.16 0.25
C THR A 144 -7.05 7.42 0.70
N SER A 145 -6.63 6.79 1.79
CA SER A 145 -5.25 6.85 2.28
C SER A 145 -4.60 5.48 2.31
N LEU A 146 -3.31 5.43 2.00
CA LEU A 146 -2.43 4.29 2.18
C LEU A 146 -1.39 4.66 3.24
N SER A 147 -1.30 3.88 4.31
CA SER A 147 -0.51 4.22 5.48
C SER A 147 0.26 3.03 6.03
N HIS A 148 1.42 3.30 6.63
CA HIS A 148 2.21 2.32 7.36
C HIS A 148 3.27 3.06 8.18
N SER A 149 3.50 2.62 9.43
CA SER A 149 4.59 3.11 10.28
C SER A 149 4.70 4.64 10.36
N GLY A 150 3.56 5.30 10.56
CA GLY A 150 3.46 6.76 10.75
C GLY A 150 3.52 7.59 9.46
N VAL A 151 3.72 6.98 8.29
CA VAL A 151 3.62 7.65 6.99
C VAL A 151 2.25 7.37 6.38
N SER A 152 1.61 8.40 5.82
CA SER A 152 0.32 8.28 5.12
C SER A 152 0.34 9.02 3.79
N ILE A 153 -0.09 8.36 2.73
CA ILE A 153 -0.31 8.94 1.40
C ILE A 153 -1.81 9.04 1.18
N THR A 154 -2.34 10.26 1.10
CA THR A 154 -3.76 10.52 0.89
C THR A 154 -4.01 10.91 -0.56
N PHE A 155 -4.91 10.22 -1.23
CA PHE A 155 -5.22 10.39 -2.64
C PHE A 155 -6.42 11.33 -2.82
N THR A 156 -6.29 12.28 -3.74
CA THR A 156 -7.40 13.14 -4.17
C THR A 156 -7.79 12.78 -5.60
N LYS A 157 -8.81 13.45 -6.14
CA LYS A 157 -9.20 13.29 -7.54
C LYS A 157 -8.04 13.61 -8.49
N ASP A 158 -7.26 14.64 -8.16
CA ASP A 158 -6.29 15.24 -9.08
C ASP A 158 -4.84 14.93 -8.69
N GLY A 159 -4.59 14.40 -7.49
CA GLY A 159 -3.24 14.24 -6.97
C GLY A 159 -3.13 13.38 -5.73
N PHE A 160 -2.09 13.62 -4.95
CA PHE A 160 -1.86 12.98 -3.65
C PHE A 160 -1.10 13.93 -2.71
N GLY A 161 -1.30 13.75 -1.41
CA GLY A 161 -0.51 14.38 -0.34
C GLY A 161 0.19 13.32 0.49
N VAL A 162 1.33 13.67 1.09
CA VAL A 162 2.11 12.80 1.99
C VAL A 162 2.17 13.47 3.36
N TYR A 163 1.83 12.73 4.40
CA TYR A 163 1.71 13.20 5.78
C TYR A 163 2.42 12.24 6.74
#